data_AF-A0A9D8JRU4-F1
#
_entry.id   AF-A0A9D8JRU4-F1
#
_cell.length_a   1.000
_cell.length_b   1.000
_cell.length_c   1.000
_cell.angle_alpha   90.00
_cell.angle_beta   90.00
_cell.angle_gamma   90.00
#
_symmetry.space_group_name_H-M   'P 1'
#
loop_
_entity.id
_entity.type
_entity.pdbx_description
1 polymer ?
#
loop_
_entity_poly.entity_id
_entity_poly.type
_entity_poly.pdbx_seq_one_letter_code
_entity_poly.pdbx_strand_id
1 'polypeptide(L)'
;NLDRYTPYISPVPVVHFPLIDGPGNPPEDVAHIVQRLGAMVEEGKVLVHCAAGVSRSPYVVALYFAWKHNVSFEEALARVARRRSRNLNVDAGLLSLTESVLGLLSERR
;
A
#
# COMPACT_ATOMS: atom_id res chain seq x y z
N ASN A 1 27.75 3.52 -31.60
CA ASN A 1 27.28 2.34 -30.85
C ASN A 1 26.31 2.75 -29.75
N LEU A 2 25.07 3.06 -30.15
CA LEU A 2 23.91 3.12 -29.26
C LEU A 2 23.25 1.74 -29.25
N ASP A 3 24.07 0.72 -29.00
CA ASP A 3 23.68 -0.66 -29.21
C ASP A 3 22.91 -1.19 -28.00
N ARG A 4 21.61 -1.37 -28.23
CA ARG A 4 20.69 -2.33 -27.59
C ARG A 4 20.20 -1.96 -26.18
N TYR A 5 19.19 -1.10 -26.14
CA TYR A 5 18.22 -1.12 -25.05
C TYR A 5 17.47 -2.47 -25.09
N THR A 6 17.89 -3.41 -24.26
CA THR A 6 17.07 -4.58 -23.90
C THR A 6 16.23 -4.18 -22.70
N PRO A 7 14.90 -4.05 -22.81
CA PRO A 7 14.06 -3.78 -21.65
C PRO A 7 14.28 -4.91 -20.63
N TYR A 8 14.66 -4.55 -19.41
CA TYR A 8 14.77 -5.50 -18.31
C TYR A 8 13.37 -6.05 -18.03
N ILE A 9 13.16 -7.34 -18.35
CA ILE A 9 11.95 -8.05 -17.98
C ILE A 9 12.16 -8.53 -16.54
N SER A 10 11.45 -7.91 -15.60
CA SER A 10 11.49 -8.37 -14.22
C SER A 10 10.98 -9.81 -14.15
N PRO A 11 11.72 -10.74 -13.52
CA PRO A 11 11.25 -12.11 -13.31
C PRO A 11 10.10 -12.16 -12.30
N VAL A 12 9.86 -11.07 -11.57
CA VAL A 12 8.73 -10.89 -10.65
C VAL A 12 7.74 -9.92 -11.29
N PRO A 13 6.43 -10.26 -11.36
CA PRO A 13 5.41 -9.33 -11.82
C PRO A 13 5.44 -8.02 -11.02
N VAL A 14 5.46 -6.90 -11.73
CA VAL A 14 5.44 -5.56 -11.12
C VAL A 14 4.17 -4.86 -11.56
N VAL A 15 3.43 -4.34 -10.59
CA VAL A 15 2.32 -3.42 -10.81
C VAL A 15 2.64 -2.10 -10.15
N HIS A 16 2.32 -1.00 -10.82
CA HIS A 16 2.56 0.34 -10.32
C HIS A 16 1.23 1.05 -10.12
N PHE A 17 1.02 1.58 -8.93
CA PHE A 17 -0.13 2.41 -8.60
C PHE A 17 0.34 3.81 -8.23
N PRO A 18 -0.14 4.87 -8.90
CA PRO A 18 0.13 6.23 -8.48
C PRO A 18 -0.55 6.49 -7.13
N LEU A 19 0.22 6.99 -6.18
CA LEU A 19 -0.28 7.42 -4.87
C LEU A 19 0.51 8.65 -4.44
N ILE A 20 -0.20 9.76 -4.23
CA ILE A 20 0.36 11.02 -3.74
C ILE A 20 0.72 10.85 -2.26
N ASP A 21 1.92 11.25 -1.88
CA ASP A 21 2.38 11.27 -0.49
C ASP A 21 1.88 12.55 0.18
N GLY A 22 0.56 12.63 0.39
CA GLY A 22 -0.12 13.89 0.62
C GLY A 22 -1.63 13.78 0.43
N PRO A 23 -2.35 14.92 0.50
CA PRO A 23 -3.78 14.98 0.21
C PRO A 23 -4.06 14.82 -1.29
N GLY A 24 -5.33 14.58 -1.64
CA GLY A 24 -5.83 14.60 -3.02
C GLY A 24 -5.93 13.23 -3.70
N ASN A 25 -5.65 12.14 -3.00
CA ASN A 25 -5.95 10.80 -3.50
C ASN A 25 -7.46 10.50 -3.35
N PRO A 26 -8.15 10.03 -4.39
CA PRO A 26 -9.52 9.54 -4.26
C PRO A 26 -9.57 8.28 -3.35
N PRO A 27 -10.45 8.21 -2.34
CA PRO A 27 -10.55 7.03 -1.47
C PRO A 27 -10.79 5.72 -2.21
N GLU A 28 -11.54 5.75 -3.31
CA GLU A 28 -11.83 4.60 -4.16
C GLU A 28 -10.58 4.03 -4.85
N ASP A 29 -9.64 4.89 -5.25
CA ASP A 29 -8.37 4.47 -5.84
C ASP A 29 -7.50 3.80 -4.78
N VAL A 30 -7.44 4.38 -3.57
CA VAL A 30 -6.70 3.78 -2.45
C VAL A 30 -7.30 2.43 -2.05
N ALA A 31 -8.63 2.33 -1.98
CA ALA A 31 -9.33 1.07 -1.71
C ALA A 31 -9.02 0.03 -2.80
N HIS A 32 -9.04 0.43 -4.07
CA HIS A 32 -8.67 -0.46 -5.18
C HIS A 32 -7.24 -0.99 -5.03
N ILE A 33 -6.27 -0.13 -4.70
CA ILE A 33 -4.88 -0.54 -4.45
C ILE A 33 -4.82 -1.61 -3.34
N VAL A 34 -5.53 -1.41 -2.23
CA VAL A 34 -5.56 -2.36 -1.11
C VAL A 34 -6.18 -3.69 -1.51
N GLN A 35 -7.26 -3.68 -2.31
CA GLN A 35 -7.85 -4.91 -2.84
C GLN A 35 -6.91 -5.65 -3.78
N ARG A 36 -6.21 -4.92 -4.67
CA ARG A 36 -5.21 -5.52 -5.56
C ARG A 36 -4.07 -6.14 -4.79
N LEU A 37 -3.59 -5.48 -3.73
CA LEU A 37 -2.61 -6.06 -2.81
C LEU A 37 -3.15 -7.36 -2.18
N GLY A 38 -4.40 -7.35 -1.69
CA GLY A 38 -5.04 -8.54 -1.14
C GLY A 38 -5.03 -9.72 -2.11
N ALA A 39 -5.47 -9.51 -3.35
CA ALA A 39 -5.45 -10.55 -4.39
C ALA A 39 -4.03 -11.10 -4.65
N MET A 40 -3.03 -10.22 -4.75
CA MET A 40 -1.64 -10.64 -4.97
C MET A 40 -1.05 -11.41 -3.79
N VAL A 41 -1.48 -11.11 -2.56
CA VAL A 41 -1.02 -11.84 -1.36
C VAL A 41 -1.56 -13.27 -1.33
N GLU A 42 -2.77 -13.51 -1.86
CA GLU A 42 -3.29 -14.88 -2.01
C GLU A 42 -2.50 -15.69 -3.05
N GLU A 43 -1.86 -15.02 -4.02
CA GLU A 43 -1.01 -15.66 -5.04
C GLU A 43 0.44 -15.89 -4.56
N GLY A 44 0.90 -15.18 -3.52
CA GLY A 44 2.24 -15.38 -2.96
C GLY A 44 2.79 -14.20 -2.16
N LYS A 45 4.13 -14.14 -2.06
CA LYS A 45 4.83 -13.08 -1.31
C LYS A 45 4.90 -11.81 -2.16
N VAL A 46 4.40 -10.70 -1.60
CA VAL A 46 4.40 -9.38 -2.26
C VAL A 46 5.38 -8.44 -1.57
N LEU A 47 6.24 -7.79 -2.37
CA LEU A 47 7.02 -6.63 -1.92
C LEU A 47 6.24 -5.34 -2.22
N VAL A 48 5.84 -4.61 -1.18
CA VAL A 48 5.24 -3.28 -1.31
C VAL A 48 6.29 -2.23 -0.98
N HIS A 49 6.56 -1.32 -1.92
CA HIS A 49 7.52 -0.24 -1.71
C HIS A 49 6.98 1.11 -2.23
N CYS A 50 7.57 2.19 -1.73
CA CYS A 50 7.48 3.52 -2.32
C CYS A 50 8.91 4.07 -2.48
N ALA A 51 9.11 5.38 -2.57
CA ALA A 51 10.44 5.96 -2.69
C ALA A 51 11.32 5.71 -1.44
N ALA A 52 10.87 6.18 -0.26
CA ALA A 52 11.63 6.06 1.00
C ALA A 52 11.20 4.88 1.88
N GLY A 53 10.03 4.30 1.61
CA GLY A 53 9.48 3.19 2.40
C GLY A 53 8.98 3.59 3.80
N VAL A 54 8.60 4.86 3.99
CA VAL A 54 8.23 5.48 5.30
C VAL A 54 6.77 5.93 5.43
N SER A 55 6.10 6.26 4.32
CA SER A 55 4.74 6.84 4.32
C SER A 55 3.75 6.00 3.48
N ARG A 56 3.72 6.19 2.15
CA ARG A 56 2.81 5.49 1.22
C ARG A 56 2.77 3.96 1.36
N SER A 57 3.92 3.30 1.27
CA SER A 57 3.95 1.83 1.33
C SER A 57 3.51 1.27 2.69
N PRO A 58 3.99 1.76 3.86
CA PRO A 58 3.46 1.27 5.14
C PRO A 58 1.98 1.64 5.36
N TYR A 59 1.50 2.77 4.82
CA TYR A 59 0.08 3.12 4.86
C TYR A 59 -0.80 2.08 4.14
N VAL A 60 -0.48 1.72 2.89
CA VAL A 60 -1.23 0.70 2.12
C VAL A 60 -1.18 -0.67 2.81
N VAL A 61 -0.03 -1.07 3.35
CA VAL A 61 0.10 -2.35 4.08
C VAL A 61 -0.70 -2.34 5.38
N ALA A 62 -0.74 -1.21 6.10
CA ALA A 62 -1.53 -1.07 7.31
C ALA A 62 -3.04 -1.12 7.02
N LEU A 63 -3.52 -0.45 5.96
CA LEU A 63 -4.90 -0.58 5.49
C LEU A 63 -5.26 -2.04 5.15
N TYR A 64 -4.37 -2.74 4.44
CA TYR A 64 -4.56 -4.15 4.14
C TYR A 64 -4.69 -5.01 5.41
N PHE A 65 -3.82 -4.81 6.40
CA PHE A 65 -3.91 -5.55 7.65
C PHE A 65 -5.15 -5.21 8.48
N ALA A 66 -5.52 -3.93 8.55
CA ALA A 66 -6.74 -3.50 9.23
C ALA A 66 -7.96 -4.19 8.62
N TRP A 67 -8.09 -4.14 7.29
CA TRP A 67 -9.18 -4.78 6.55
C TRP A 67 -9.16 -6.32 6.64
N LYS A 68 -8.02 -6.97 6.38
CA LYS A 68 -7.90 -8.43 6.36
C LYS A 68 -8.13 -9.04 7.74
N HIS A 69 -7.64 -8.40 8.80
CA HIS A 69 -7.70 -8.93 10.16
C HIS A 69 -8.78 -8.31 11.05
N ASN A 70 -9.57 -7.38 10.52
CA ASN A 70 -10.63 -6.68 11.26
C ASN A 70 -10.11 -6.02 12.56
N VAL A 71 -9.01 -5.29 12.45
CA VAL A 71 -8.38 -4.54 13.54
C VAL A 71 -8.33 -3.04 13.19
N SER A 72 -8.09 -2.18 14.19
CA SER A 72 -7.95 -0.76 13.92
C SER A 72 -6.73 -0.45 13.04
N PHE A 73 -6.79 0.68 12.33
CA PHE A 73 -5.67 1.12 11.51
C PHE A 73 -4.40 1.37 12.34
N GLU A 74 -4.54 1.93 13.54
CA GLU A 74 -3.42 2.18 14.46
C GLU A 74 -2.75 0.87 14.88
N GLU A 75 -3.54 -0.15 15.20
CA GLU A 75 -3.00 -1.46 15.54
C GLU A 75 -2.25 -2.08 14.36
N ALA A 76 -2.84 -2.01 13.16
CA ALA A 76 -2.22 -2.48 11.93
C ALA A 76 -0.91 -1.72 11.61
N LEU A 77 -0.91 -0.39 11.75
CA LEU A 77 0.27 0.44 11.52
C LEU A 77 1.36 0.13 12.55
N ALA A 78 1.01 -0.09 13.81
CA ALA A 78 1.94 -0.52 14.85
C ALA A 78 2.54 -1.91 14.54
N ARG A 79 1.74 -2.85 14.00
CA ARG A 79 2.23 -4.15 13.52
C ARG A 79 3.26 -3.96 12.40
N VAL A 80 3.02 -3.06 11.45
CA VAL A 80 3.97 -2.72 10.37
C VAL A 80 5.25 -2.09 10.95
N ALA A 81 5.12 -1.13 11.85
CA ALA A 81 6.26 -0.42 12.46
C ALA A 81 7.22 -1.38 13.16
N ARG A 82 6.69 -2.34 13.95
CA ARG A 82 7.51 -3.34 14.67
C ARG A 82 8.37 -4.23 13.76
N ARG A 83 8.06 -4.33 12.47
CA ARG A 83 8.78 -5.17 11.50
C ARG A 83 9.74 -4.39 10.61
N ARG A 84 9.83 -3.06 10.77
CA ARG A 84 10.68 -2.20 9.95
C ARG A 84 11.81 -1.61 10.77
N SER A 85 12.97 -1.43 10.13
CA SER A 85 14.14 -0.79 10.73
C SER A 85 14.07 0.74 10.74
N ARG A 86 13.13 1.33 9.98
CA ARG A 86 12.93 2.78 9.89
C ARG A 86 11.63 3.17 10.57
N ASN A 87 11.65 4.33 11.20
CA ASN A 87 10.45 4.96 11.73
C ASN A 87 9.47 5.26 10.58
N LEU A 88 8.19 5.01 10.86
CA LEU A 88 7.11 5.38 9.96
C LEU A 88 6.81 6.86 10.15
N ASN A 89 6.48 7.53 9.04
CA ASN A 89 5.98 8.89 9.06
C ASN A 89 4.96 8.99 7.93
N VAL A 90 3.73 8.55 8.20
CA VAL A 90 2.64 8.59 7.22
C VAL A 90 2.12 10.02 7.13
N ASP A 91 2.04 10.55 5.92
CA ASP A 91 1.54 11.90 5.67
C ASP A 91 0.08 12.05 6.16
N ALA A 92 -0.24 13.21 6.73
CA ALA A 92 -1.57 13.51 7.27
C ALA A 92 -2.69 13.43 6.21
N GLY A 93 -2.40 13.78 4.95
CA GLY A 93 -3.34 13.69 3.84
C GLY A 93 -3.65 12.25 3.41
N LEU A 94 -2.77 11.29 3.71
CA LEU A 94 -3.09 9.86 3.61
C LEU A 94 -3.88 9.39 4.82
N LEU A 95 -3.49 9.79 6.03
CA LEU A 95 -4.19 9.42 7.26
C LEU A 95 -5.66 9.84 7.24
N SER A 96 -5.98 11.01 6.68
CA SER A 96 -7.37 11.50 6.58
C SER A 96 -8.29 10.62 5.73
N LEU A 97 -7.74 9.76 4.87
CA LEU A 97 -8.52 8.86 4.00
C LEU A 97 -8.90 7.53 4.68
N THR A 98 -8.29 7.23 5.82
CA THR A 98 -8.32 5.89 6.43
C THR A 98 -9.74 5.36 6.63
N GLU A 99 -10.61 6.14 7.27
CA GLU A 99 -12.00 5.73 7.55
C GLU A 99 -12.80 5.53 6.27
N SER A 100 -12.69 6.45 5.31
CA SER A 100 -13.38 6.34 4.02
C SER A 100 -12.95 5.10 3.25
N VAL A 101 -11.64 4.81 3.24
CA VAL A 101 -11.09 3.63 2.56
C VAL A 101 -11.54 2.33 3.23
N LEU A 102 -11.49 2.26 4.57
CA LEU A 102 -11.92 1.06 5.31
C LEU A 102 -13.43 0.82 5.17
N GLY A 103 -14.24 1.88 5.11
CA GLY A 103 -15.66 1.80 4.77
C GLY A 103 -15.89 1.16 3.40
N LEU A 104 -15.24 1.71 2.35
CA LEU A 104 -15.33 1.19 0.98
C LEU A 104 -14.86 -0.27 0.86
N LEU A 105 -13.85 -0.67 1.63
CA LEU A 105 -13.34 -2.05 1.65
C LEU A 105 -14.30 -3.03 2.35
N SER A 106 -15.11 -2.54 3.28
CA SER A 106 -16.08 -3.34 4.03
C SER A 106 -17.37 -3.57 3.25
N GLU A 107 -17.78 -2.60 2.43
CA GLU A 107 -18.96 -2.71 1.54
C GLU A 107 -18.77 -3.69 0.37
N ARG A 108 -17.52 -3.96 0.00
CA ARG A 108 -17.15 -4.80 -1.16
C ARG A 108 -16.82 -6.24 -0.78
N ARG A 109 -17.17 -6.68 0.43
CA ARG A 109 -16.89 -8.01 0.97
C ARG A 109 -17.96 -9.03 0.65
#